data_AF-A0A1A2MPX7-F1
#
_entry.id   AF-A0A1A2MPX7-F1
#
_cell.length_a   1.000
_cell.length_b   1.000
_cell.length_c   1.000
_cell.angle_alpha   90.00
_cell.angle_beta   90.00
_cell.angle_gamma   90.00
#
_symmetry.space_group_name_H-M   'P 1'
#
loop_
_entity.id
_entity.type
_entity.pdbx_description
1 polymer ?
#
loop_
_entity_poly.entity_id
_entity_poly.type
_entity_poly.pdbx_seq_one_letter_code
_entity_poly.pdbx_strand_id
1 'polypeptide(L)' 'MGRHRPRAPPRRLRGGFYGDEPSLTDLDNGDLKYTTDFRDIYHELLAGTVGTDPAPSVGAGRKSLGFLTG' A
#
# COMPACT_ATOMS: atom_id res chain seq x y z
N MET A 1 -6.31 1.43 36.14
CA MET A 1 -7.48 1.20 35.25
C MET A 1 -7.14 1.74 33.86
N GLY A 2 -6.65 0.89 32.95
CA GLY A 2 -6.41 1.30 31.55
C GLY A 2 -7.72 1.21 30.77
N ARG A 3 -8.17 2.32 30.18
CA ARG A 3 -9.37 2.32 29.32
C ARG A 3 -9.09 1.48 28.09
N HIS A 4 -9.78 0.35 27.96
CA HIS A 4 -9.74 -0.47 26.75
C HIS A 4 -10.33 0.39 25.61
N ARG A 5 -9.48 0.89 24.71
CA ARG A 5 -9.99 1.54 23.50
C ARG A 5 -10.67 0.44 22.65
N PRO A 6 -11.90 0.67 22.16
CA PRO A 6 -12.53 -0.27 21.24
C PRO A 6 -11.66 -0.38 19.99
N ARG A 7 -11.46 -1.62 19.52
CA ARG A 7 -10.75 -1.88 18.26
C ARG A 7 -11.56 -1.26 17.12
N ALA A 8 -10.91 -0.42 16.30
CA ALA A 8 -11.54 0.09 15.09
C ALA A 8 -11.96 -1.08 14.19
N PRO A 9 -13.11 -0.99 13.50
CA PRO A 9 -13.53 -2.01 12.56
C PRO A 9 -12.45 -2.21 11.47
N PRO A 10 -12.31 -3.44 10.94
CA PRO A 10 -11.35 -3.70 9.87
C PRO A 10 -11.66 -2.85 8.64
N ARG A 11 -10.62 -2.25 8.05
CA ARG A 11 -10.74 -1.50 6.79
C ARG A 11 -11.03 -2.47 5.65
N ARG A 12 -11.86 -2.03 4.71
CA ARG A 12 -12.23 -2.81 3.53
C ARG A 12 -11.17 -2.64 2.45
N LEU A 13 -10.97 -3.66 1.64
CA LEU A 13 -10.09 -3.60 0.48
C LEU A 13 -10.89 -3.25 -0.78
N ARG A 14 -10.41 -2.26 -1.53
CA ARG A 14 -10.80 -2.05 -2.93
C ARG A 14 -9.92 -2.95 -3.78
N GLY A 15 -10.49 -4.04 -4.27
CA GLY A 15 -9.81 -4.91 -5.24
C GLY A 15 -9.64 -4.21 -6.60
N GLY A 16 -8.74 -4.73 -7.42
CA GLY A 16 -8.44 -4.21 -8.75
C GLY A 16 -6.93 -4.21 -9.04
N PHE A 17 -6.57 -3.76 -10.24
CA PHE A 17 -5.18 -3.50 -10.61
C PHE A 17 -4.74 -2.12 -10.13
N TYR A 18 -3.51 -2.05 -9.63
CA TYR A 18 -2.84 -0.81 -9.22
C TYR A 18 -1.53 -0.70 -10.00
N GLY A 19 -1.32 0.44 -10.65
CA GLY A 19 -0.27 0.64 -11.63
C GLY A 19 -0.77 0.48 -13.07
N ASP A 20 0.14 0.65 -14.01
CA ASP A 20 -0.16 0.52 -15.44
C ASP A 20 -0.24 -0.95 -15.86
N GLU A 21 -0.97 -1.22 -16.94
CA GLU A 21 -1.05 -2.55 -17.55
C GLU A 21 0.32 -2.96 -18.10
N PRO A 22 0.81 -4.17 -17.79
CA PRO A 22 2.15 -4.57 -18.19
C PRO A 22 2.23 -4.81 -19.71
N SER A 23 3.34 -4.38 -20.31
CA SER A 23 3.64 -4.68 -21.71
C SER A 23 4.18 -6.11 -21.85
N LEU A 24 3.68 -6.85 -22.83
CA LEU A 24 4.17 -8.20 -23.16
C LEU A 24 5.39 -8.18 -24.10
N THR A 25 5.77 -7.00 -24.60
CA THR A 25 6.89 -6.84 -25.55
C THR A 25 7.97 -5.91 -25.04
N ASP A 26 7.67 -5.02 -24.10
CA ASP A 26 8.65 -4.15 -23.44
C ASP A 26 9.03 -4.72 -22.06
N LEU A 27 10.04 -5.58 -22.08
CA LEU A 27 10.43 -6.43 -20.95
C LEU A 27 11.75 -5.99 -20.32
N ASP A 28 11.94 -6.29 -19.05
CA ASP A 28 13.24 -6.20 -18.37
C ASP A 28 13.84 -7.60 -18.28
N ASN A 29 14.84 -7.89 -19.12
CA ASN A 29 15.48 -9.22 -19.21
C ASN A 29 14.50 -10.41 -19.39
N GLY A 30 13.36 -10.16 -20.05
CA GLY A 30 12.31 -11.17 -20.27
C GLY A 30 11.17 -11.14 -19.25
N ASP A 31 11.30 -10.36 -18.18
CA ASP A 31 10.26 -10.16 -17.17
C ASP A 31 9.38 -8.94 -17.46
N LEU A 32 8.13 -8.98 -16.98
CA LEU A 32 7.25 -7.81 -17.01
C LEU A 32 7.83 -6.70 -16.12
N LYS A 33 7.90 -5.48 -16.65
CA LYS A 33 8.31 -4.32 -15.86
C LYS A 33 7.27 -4.00 -14.78
N TYR A 34 7.73 -3.75 -13.57
CA TYR A 34 6.87 -3.28 -12.48
C TYR A 34 6.47 -1.82 -12.72
N THR A 35 5.21 -1.50 -12.43
CA THR A 35 4.66 -0.15 -12.62
C THR A 35 4.24 0.49 -11.30
N THR A 36 4.34 -0.27 -10.21
CA THR A 36 4.04 0.17 -8.84
C THR A 36 5.22 -0.10 -7.92
N ASP A 37 5.59 0.90 -7.13
CA ASP A 37 6.60 0.73 -6.09
C ASP A 37 5.99 0.01 -4.88
N PHE A 38 6.58 -1.13 -4.52
CA PHE A 38 6.14 -1.95 -3.39
C PHE A 38 6.12 -1.18 -2.05
N ARG A 39 6.92 -0.12 -1.91
CA ARG A 39 6.96 0.72 -0.71
C ARG A 39 5.70 1.56 -0.54
N ASP A 40 5.00 1.89 -1.62
CA ASP A 40 3.71 2.59 -1.55
C ASP A 40 2.61 1.69 -0.97
N ILE A 41 2.70 0.37 -1.18
CA ILE A 41 1.80 -0.61 -0.55
C ILE A 41 2.00 -0.62 0.97
N TYR A 42 3.25 -0.71 1.42
CA TYR A 42 3.55 -0.72 2.86
C TYR A 42 3.29 0.61 3.54
N HIS A 43 3.53 1.73 2.84
CA HIS A 43 3.10 3.04 3.29
C HIS A 43 1.62 3.04 3.67
N GLU A 44 0.75 2.57 2.77
CA GLU A 44 -0.69 2.56 2.99
C GLU A 44 -1.12 1.58 4.10
N LEU A 45 -0.50 0.40 4.20
CA LEU A 45 -0.78 -0.55 5.29
C LEU A 45 -0.37 -0.01 6.67
N LEU A 46 0.81 0.59 6.77
CA LEU A 46 1.32 1.15 8.02
C LEU A 46 0.47 2.33 8.48
N ALA A 47 0.15 3.25 7.57
CA ALA A 47 -0.67 4.41 7.89
C ALA A 47 -2.14 4.05 8.17
N GLY A 48 -2.74 3.21 7.33
CA GLY A 48 -4.18 2.92 7.37
C GLY A 48 -4.58 1.77 8.29
N THR A 49 -3.76 0.72 8.38
CA THR A 49 -4.12 -0.49 9.16
C THR A 49 -3.46 -0.50 10.53
N VAL A 50 -2.15 -0.23 10.59
CA VAL A 50 -1.39 -0.21 11.86
C VAL A 50 -1.59 1.11 12.60
N GLY A 51 -1.76 2.22 11.86
CA GLY A 51 -1.94 3.55 12.44
C GLY A 51 -0.63 4.17 12.96
N THR A 52 0.48 3.87 12.29
CA THR A 52 1.82 4.40 12.63
C THR A 52 2.36 5.29 11.52
N ASP A 53 3.34 6.14 11.85
CA ASP A 53 4.13 6.86 10.85
C ASP A 53 4.90 5.84 9.97
N PRO A 54 4.66 5.83 8.65
CA PRO A 54 5.36 4.92 7.74
C PRO A 54 6.79 5.37 7.39
N ALA A 55 7.12 6.67 7.53
CA ALA A 55 8.37 7.23 7.00
C ALA A 55 9.65 6.54 7.52
N PRO A 56 9.75 6.12 8.80
CA PRO A 56 10.93 5.41 9.30
C PRO A 56 11.17 4.05 8.64
N SER A 57 10.13 3.41 8.09
CA SER A 57 10.23 2.07 7.49
C SER A 57 10.38 2.08 5.97
N VAL A 58 9.64 2.97 5.29
CA VAL A 58 9.59 2.98 3.81
C VAL A 58 10.15 4.26 3.17
N GLY A 59 10.57 5.23 3.99
CA GLY A 59 11.05 6.54 3.56
C GLY A 59 9.92 7.54 3.35
N ALA A 60 10.28 8.82 3.30
CA ALA A 60 9.33 9.91 3.07
C ALA A 60 8.85 9.99 1.61
N GLY A 61 7.77 10.76 1.39
CA GLY A 61 7.26 11.10 0.06
C GLY A 61 6.53 9.97 -0.68
N ARG A 62 6.11 8.92 0.03
CA ARG A 62 5.31 7.82 -0.54
C ARG A 62 3.87 8.24 -0.80
N LYS A 63 3.22 7.55 -1.73
CA LYS A 63 1.83 7.80 -2.11
C LYS A 63 0.94 6.67 -1.61
N SER A 64 -0.27 6.98 -1.16
CA SER A 64 -1.30 5.96 -0.98
C SER A 64 -1.87 5.57 -2.34
N LEU A 65 -1.97 4.28 -2.59
CA LEU A 65 -2.55 3.69 -3.79
C LEU A 65 -4.10 3.69 -3.74
N GLY A 66 -4.68 3.80 -2.54
CA GLY A 66 -6.11 3.93 -2.31
C GLY A 66 -6.86 2.59 -2.25
N PHE A 67 -6.14 1.48 -1.97
CA PHE A 67 -6.76 0.17 -1.82
C PHE A 67 -7.40 -0.02 -0.44
N LEU A 68 -7.03 0.74 0.58
CA LEU A 68 -7.68 0.73 1.88
C LEU A 68 -8.87 1.70 1.90
N THR A 69 -10.06 1.13 1.88
CA THR A 69 -11.34 1.86 2.00
C THR A 69 -11.87 1.82 3.43
N GLY A 70 -12.39 2.97 3.91
CA GLY A 70 -12.90 3.13 5.27
C GLY A 70 -12.67 4.53 5.81
#